data_AF-A0AA37RST1-F1
#
_entry.id   AF-A0AA37RST1-F1
#
_cell.length_a   1.000
_cell.length_b   1.000
_cell.length_c   1.000
_cell.angle_alpha   90.00
_cell.angle_beta   90.00
_cell.angle_gamma   90.00
#
_symmetry.space_group_name_H-M   'P 1'
#
loop_
_entity.id
_entity.type
_entity.pdbx_description
1 polymer ?
#
loop_
_entity_poly.entity_id
_entity_poly.type
_entity_poly.pdbx_seq_one_letter_code
_entity_poly.pdbx_strand_id
1 'polypeptide(L)' 'MLTKFAVVALLASAVAVGVAPLAAADGPYKNCTAAHQDGRWDIPDSDPDYWSGGDRDGDGIACES' A
#
# COMPACT_ATOMS: atom_id res chain seq x y z
N MET A 1 -2.10 -10.61 57.33
CA MET A 1 -0.71 -10.82 56.89
C MET A 1 -0.74 -11.27 55.44
N LEU A 2 -0.39 -10.34 54.56
CA LEU A 2 -0.79 -10.24 53.16
C LEU A 2 0.25 -10.94 52.28
N THR A 3 0.23 -12.27 52.25
CA THR A 3 1.07 -13.09 51.37
C THR A 3 0.41 -13.24 50.01
N LYS A 4 0.56 -12.25 49.12
CA LYS A 4 0.34 -12.48 47.69
C LYS A 4 1.44 -11.80 46.87
N PHE A 5 2.54 -12.55 46.75
CA PHE A 5 3.31 -12.74 45.53
C PHE A 5 3.55 -11.49 44.66
N ALA A 6 4.76 -10.97 44.79
CA ALA A 6 5.45 -10.25 43.74
C ALA A 6 5.37 -11.05 42.43
N VAL A 7 4.70 -10.51 41.42
CA VAL A 7 4.69 -11.06 40.06
C VAL A 7 4.68 -9.91 39.06
N VAL A 8 5.87 -9.74 38.47
CA VAL A 8 6.11 -9.40 37.06
C VAL A 8 5.97 -7.93 36.66
N ALA A 9 7.16 -7.33 36.59
CA ALA A 9 7.50 -6.18 35.77
C ALA A 9 7.35 -6.48 34.27
N LEU A 10 7.33 -5.39 33.48
CA LEU A 10 7.20 -5.33 32.01
C LEU A 10 5.78 -5.67 31.53
N LEU A 11 5.13 -4.82 30.74
CA LEU A 11 5.46 -4.63 29.33
C LEU A 11 5.20 -3.18 28.89
N ALA A 12 6.28 -2.47 28.58
CA ALA A 12 6.25 -1.35 27.65
C ALA A 12 6.46 -1.91 26.24
N SER A 13 5.52 -1.68 25.33
CA SER A 13 5.80 -1.69 23.90
C SER A 13 4.69 -0.93 23.19
N ALA A 14 4.94 0.37 23.00
CA ALA A 14 4.24 1.17 22.00
C ALA A 14 4.40 0.48 20.65
N VAL A 15 3.29 0.04 20.07
CA VAL A 15 3.25 -0.53 18.72
C VAL A 15 3.50 0.63 17.76
N ALA A 16 4.77 0.86 17.42
CA ALA A 16 5.14 1.71 16.29
C ALA A 16 4.77 0.95 15.01
N VAL A 17 3.53 1.13 14.55
CA VAL A 17 3.14 0.72 13.21
C VAL A 17 3.89 1.63 12.24
N GLY A 18 5.04 1.17 11.76
CA GLY A 18 5.68 1.74 10.59
C GLY A 18 4.76 1.55 9.40
N VAL A 19 4.10 2.62 8.95
CA VAL A 19 3.45 2.65 7.64
C VAL A 19 4.54 2.68 6.57
N ALA A 20 5.09 1.51 6.25
CA ALA A 20 5.87 1.34 5.03
C ALA A 20 4.96 1.66 3.83
N PRO A 21 5.45 2.34 2.79
CA PRO A 21 4.63 2.75 1.68
C PRO A 21 4.04 1.49 1.01
N LEU A 22 2.72 1.50 0.81
CA LEU A 22 1.99 0.51 0.03
C LEU A 22 2.68 0.43 -1.34
N ALA A 23 3.43 -0.64 -1.58
CA ALA A 23 3.89 -0.98 -2.92
C ALA A 23 2.67 -1.47 -3.70
N ALA A 24 1.82 -0.55 -4.14
CA ALA A 24 0.74 -0.85 -5.05
C ALA A 24 1.36 -0.95 -6.44
N ALA A 25 1.64 -2.18 -6.87
CA ALA A 25 2.09 -2.50 -8.22
C ALA A 25 1.63 -3.93 -8.56
N ASP A 26 0.34 -4.09 -8.86
CA ASP A 26 -0.25 -5.36 -9.30
C ASP A 26 -0.59 -5.35 -10.81
N GLY A 27 0.01 -4.44 -11.59
CA GLY A 27 -0.14 -4.31 -13.05
C GLY A 27 1.16 -4.58 -13.80
N PRO A 28 1.12 -4.65 -15.14
CA PRO A 28 2.29 -4.97 -15.96
C PRO A 28 3.42 -3.93 -15.87
N TYR A 29 3.15 -2.78 -15.28
CA TYR A 29 4.08 -1.68 -15.14
C TYR A 29 4.53 -1.48 -13.70
N LYS A 30 5.82 -1.22 -13.50
CA LYS A 30 6.36 -0.87 -12.17
C LYS A 30 5.77 0.44 -11.62
N ASN A 31 5.38 1.34 -12.53
CA ASN A 31 4.82 2.66 -12.27
C ASN A 31 4.29 3.28 -13.57
N CYS A 32 3.53 4.37 -13.45
CA CYS A 32 2.98 5.09 -14.61
C CYS A 32 4.05 5.61 -15.57
N THR A 33 5.24 5.98 -15.09
CA THR A 33 6.35 6.36 -16.00
C THR A 33 6.72 5.25 -16.98
N ALA A 34 6.72 3.99 -16.54
CA ALA A 34 6.94 2.85 -17.43
C ALA A 34 5.75 2.65 -18.40
N ALA A 35 4.51 2.82 -17.93
CA ALA A 35 3.33 2.76 -18.80
C ALA A 35 3.35 3.85 -19.89
N HIS A 36 3.72 5.09 -19.52
CA HIS A 36 3.83 6.23 -20.42
C HIS A 36 4.94 6.06 -21.45
N GLN A 37 6.05 5.40 -21.08
CA GLN A 37 7.12 5.02 -22.02
C GLN A 37 6.63 4.05 -23.10
N ASP A 38 5.67 3.19 -22.75
CA ASP A 38 4.98 2.29 -23.68
C ASP A 38 3.76 2.97 -24.36
N GLY A 39 3.55 4.27 -24.12
CA GLY A 39 2.47 5.07 -24.73
C GLY A 39 1.08 4.80 -24.14
N ARG A 40 1.01 4.22 -22.95
CA ARG A 40 -0.25 3.84 -22.28
C ARG A 40 -0.59 4.88 -21.22
N TRP A 41 -1.76 5.49 -21.38
CA TRP A 41 -2.33 6.55 -20.55
C TRP A 41 -3.81 6.25 -20.31
N ASP A 42 -4.38 6.85 -19.27
CA ASP A 42 -5.82 6.80 -18.98
C ASP A 42 -6.36 5.35 -19.02
N ILE A 43 -5.71 4.44 -18.28
CA ILE A 43 -5.98 2.99 -18.34
C ILE A 43 -7.22 2.69 -17.47
N PRO A 44 -8.40 2.42 -18.06
CA PRO A 44 -9.61 2.19 -17.27
C PRO A 44 -9.57 0.83 -16.57
N ASP A 45 -10.35 0.65 -15.49
CA ASP A 45 -10.50 -0.60 -14.73
C ASP A 45 -10.86 -1.85 -15.57
N SER A 46 -11.50 -1.64 -16.72
CA SER A 46 -11.83 -2.67 -17.71
C SER A 46 -10.65 -3.12 -18.58
N ASP A 47 -9.54 -2.37 -18.58
CA ASP A 47 -8.33 -2.69 -19.33
C ASP A 47 -7.54 -3.81 -18.63
N PRO A 48 -7.03 -4.80 -19.37
CA PRO A 48 -6.32 -5.96 -18.78
C PRO A 48 -5.07 -5.59 -18.00
N ASP A 49 -4.53 -4.41 -18.24
CA ASP A 49 -3.33 -3.91 -17.60
C ASP A 49 -3.64 -2.87 -16.52
N TYR A 50 -4.92 -2.63 -16.19
CA TYR A 50 -5.26 -1.80 -15.04
C TYR A 50 -4.67 -2.38 -13.76
N TRP A 51 -4.22 -1.49 -12.88
CA TRP A 51 -3.86 -1.88 -11.52
C TRP A 51 -4.13 -0.75 -10.53
N SER A 52 -4.56 -1.15 -9.34
CA SER A 52 -4.90 -0.24 -8.23
C SER A 52 -3.72 0.63 -7.75
N GLY A 53 -2.49 0.30 -8.15
CA GLY A 53 -1.33 1.13 -7.85
C GLY A 53 -1.06 2.26 -8.84
N GLY A 54 -1.63 2.16 -10.05
CA GLY A 54 -1.60 3.20 -11.05
C GLY A 54 -2.75 4.21 -10.86
N ASP A 55 -3.84 3.76 -10.24
CA ASP A 55 -5.02 4.54 -9.88
C ASP A 55 -4.91 5.04 -8.42
N ARG A 56 -4.37 6.24 -8.25
CA ARG A 56 -3.98 6.76 -6.92
C ARG A 56 -5.13 7.39 -6.17
N ASP A 57 -6.10 7.92 -6.87
CA ASP A 57 -7.30 8.54 -6.32
C ASP A 57 -8.50 7.57 -6.27
N GLY A 58 -8.39 6.42 -6.93
CA GLY A 58 -9.34 5.32 -6.86
C GLY A 58 -10.59 5.59 -7.68
N ASP A 59 -10.47 6.33 -8.78
CA ASP A 59 -11.59 6.73 -9.63
C ASP A 59 -11.89 5.70 -10.74
N GLY A 60 -11.05 4.66 -10.85
CA GLY A 60 -11.15 3.60 -11.85
C GLY A 60 -10.30 3.87 -13.09
N ILE A 61 -9.43 4.88 -13.08
CA ILE A 61 -8.52 5.19 -14.18
C ILE A 61 -7.08 5.23 -13.66
N ALA A 62 -6.26 4.29 -14.11
CA ALA A 62 -4.84 4.24 -13.78
C ALA A 62 -4.00 5.11 -14.72
N CYS A 63 -2.98 5.76 -14.16
CA CYS A 63 -1.93 6.46 -14.92
C CYS A 63 -2.43 7.54 -15.89
N GLU A 64 -3.37 8.33 -15.41
CA GLU A 64 -3.85 9.53 -16.06
C GLU A 64 -2.71 10.53 -16.36
N SER A 65 -2.83 11.21 -17.50
CA SER A 65 -2.18 12.49 -17.93
C SER A 65 -0.68 12.75 -17.80
#